data_AF-A0A7W4DC33-F1
#
_entry.id   AF-A0A7W4DC33-F1
#
_cell.length_a   1.000
_cell.length_b   1.000
_cell.length_c   1.000
_cell.angle_alpha   90.00
_cell.angle_beta   90.00
_cell.angle_gamma   90.00
#
_symmetry.space_group_name_H-M   'P 1'
#
loop_
_entity.id
_entity.type
_entity.pdbx_description
1 polymer ?
#
loop_
_entity_poly.entity_id
_entity_poly.type
_entity_poly.pdbx_seq_one_letter_code
_entity_poly.pdbx_strand_id
1 'polypeptide(L)'
;MSADARLAELLAALDNAPDELHGDITPAVLALADLGWVAAPALLDHMLAASADTRLHAQRAFEGILMHDCGFVRGRGFVNRDDENRFRELWATQGGYAHDASQARRNLAVEAWRGWLKEHGHD
;
A
#
# COMPACT_ATOMS: atom_id res chain seq x y z
N MET A 1 -0.15 16.26 17.70
CA MET A 1 0.27 14.89 17.35
C MET A 1 1.35 15.00 16.29
N SER A 2 2.49 14.35 16.46
CA SER A 2 3.54 14.31 15.41
C SER A 2 3.08 13.43 14.24
N ALA A 3 3.73 13.57 13.08
CA ALA A 3 3.50 12.69 11.94
C ALA A 3 3.73 11.21 12.31
N ASP A 4 4.78 10.93 13.07
CA ASP A 4 5.12 9.57 13.53
C ASP A 4 4.05 8.97 14.44
N ALA A 5 3.51 9.78 15.38
CA ALA A 5 2.43 9.32 16.26
C ALA A 5 1.16 9.00 15.45
N ARG A 6 0.85 9.81 14.44
CA ARG A 6 -0.28 9.56 13.55
C ARG A 6 -0.08 8.28 12.73
N LEU A 7 1.12 8.09 12.16
CA LEU A 7 1.45 6.89 11.41
C LEU A 7 1.31 5.63 12.29
N ALA A 8 1.87 5.67 13.50
CA ALA A 8 1.78 4.55 14.44
C ALA A 8 0.34 4.20 14.83
N GLU A 9 -0.50 5.21 15.09
CA GLU A 9 -1.93 5.01 15.37
C GLU A 9 -2.66 4.36 14.20
N LEU A 10 -2.39 4.82 12.97
CA LEU A 10 -3.02 4.27 11.77
C LEU A 10 -2.61 2.82 11.51
N LEU A 11 -1.32 2.50 11.65
CA LEU A 11 -0.82 1.13 11.49
C LEU A 11 -1.42 0.19 12.55
N ALA A 12 -1.54 0.66 13.81
CA ALA A 12 -2.18 -0.12 14.87
C ALA A 12 -3.68 -0.36 14.61
N ALA A 13 -4.32 0.50 13.81
CA ALA A 13 -5.72 0.39 13.43
C ALA A 13 -5.95 -0.23 12.05
N LEU A 14 -4.90 -0.78 11.40
CA LEU A 14 -4.93 -1.19 10.00
C LEU A 14 -6.09 -2.17 9.68
N ASP A 15 -6.39 -3.09 10.61
CA ASP A 15 -7.40 -4.13 10.44
C ASP A 15 -8.76 -3.78 11.08
N ASN A 16 -8.90 -2.58 11.67
CA ASN A 16 -10.08 -2.23 12.44
C ASN A 16 -11.22 -1.70 11.56
N ALA A 17 -12.44 -2.16 11.86
CA ALA A 17 -13.67 -1.73 11.19
C ALA A 17 -13.58 -1.81 9.66
N PRO A 18 -13.30 -3.00 9.09
CA PRO A 18 -13.38 -3.19 7.65
C PRO A 18 -14.78 -2.87 7.15
N ASP A 19 -14.84 -2.28 5.96
CA ASP A 19 -16.10 -1.99 5.29
C ASP A 19 -16.86 -3.31 5.03
N GLU A 20 -18.15 -3.35 5.37
CA GLU A 20 -18.97 -4.57 5.28
C GLU A 20 -19.09 -5.11 3.85
N LEU A 21 -18.95 -4.25 2.85
CA LEU A 21 -19.02 -4.59 1.42
C LEU A 21 -17.64 -4.70 0.78
N HIS A 22 -16.63 -4.10 1.39
CA HIS A 22 -15.24 -4.07 0.94
C HIS A 22 -14.30 -4.42 2.09
N GLY A 23 -14.27 -5.69 2.46
CA GLY A 23 -13.50 -6.17 3.62
C GLY A 23 -11.99 -5.95 3.53
N ASP A 24 -11.47 -5.53 2.38
CA ASP A 24 -10.09 -5.13 2.13
C ASP A 24 -9.82 -3.63 2.36
N ILE A 25 -10.84 -2.86 2.75
CA ILE A 25 -10.76 -1.43 3.01
C ILE A 25 -11.18 -1.15 4.45
N THR A 26 -10.27 -0.52 5.20
CA THR A 26 -10.56 0.07 6.51
C THR A 26 -10.38 1.59 6.48
N PRO A 27 -10.90 2.36 7.46
CA PRO A 27 -10.58 3.77 7.59
C PRO A 27 -9.07 4.05 7.66
N ALA A 28 -8.31 3.14 8.28
CA ALA A 28 -6.86 3.25 8.37
C ALA A 28 -6.16 3.05 7.01
N VAL A 29 -6.62 2.09 6.21
CA VAL A 29 -6.13 1.89 4.83
C VAL A 29 -6.24 3.18 4.01
N LEU A 30 -7.41 3.81 4.03
CA LEU A 30 -7.65 5.05 3.29
C LEU A 30 -6.79 6.20 3.81
N ALA A 31 -6.67 6.35 5.13
CA ALA A 31 -5.87 7.41 5.74
C ALA A 31 -4.35 7.22 5.53
N LEU A 32 -3.86 5.99 5.49
CA LEU A 32 -2.46 5.68 5.17
C LEU A 32 -2.15 5.97 3.71
N ALA A 33 -3.07 5.65 2.79
CA ALA A 33 -2.96 6.04 1.39
C ALA A 33 -2.88 7.56 1.22
N ASP A 34 -3.73 8.30 1.93
CA ASP A 34 -3.75 9.77 1.90
C ASP A 34 -2.51 10.39 2.59
N LEU A 35 -1.87 9.68 3.53
CA LEU A 35 -0.61 10.09 4.15
C LEU A 35 0.57 10.00 3.16
N GLY A 36 0.46 9.12 2.16
CA GLY A 36 1.41 9.02 1.05
C GLY A 36 2.71 8.31 1.41
N TRP A 37 3.79 8.64 0.69
CA TRP A 37 5.06 7.92 0.73
C TRP A 37 5.71 7.78 2.11
N VAL A 38 5.41 8.66 3.07
CA VAL A 38 5.91 8.53 4.46
C VAL A 38 5.39 7.26 5.17
N ALA A 39 4.26 6.70 4.74
CA ALA A 39 3.74 5.44 5.27
C ALA A 39 4.36 4.20 4.61
N ALA A 40 4.96 4.35 3.42
CA ALA A 40 5.37 3.24 2.57
C ALA A 40 6.36 2.27 3.23
N PRO A 41 7.44 2.73 3.91
CA PRO A 41 8.39 1.81 4.56
C PRO A 41 7.72 0.88 5.59
N ALA A 42 6.86 1.43 6.45
CA ALA A 42 6.20 0.66 7.49
C ALA A 42 5.11 -0.29 6.94
N LEU A 43 4.47 0.09 5.83
CA LEU A 43 3.50 -0.77 5.15
C LEU A 43 4.18 -2.03 4.57
N LEU A 44 5.41 -1.92 4.07
CA LEU A 44 6.16 -3.08 3.56
C LEU A 44 6.38 -4.16 4.63
N ASP A 45 6.57 -3.76 5.89
CA ASP A 45 6.67 -4.71 7.01
C ASP A 45 5.33 -5.42 7.27
N HIS A 46 4.21 -4.68 7.17
CA HIS A 46 2.86 -5.24 7.35
C HIS A 46 2.45 -6.14 6.17
N MET A 47 2.98 -5.90 4.96
CA MET A 47 2.86 -6.82 3.83
C MET A 47 3.59 -8.15 4.06
N LEU A 48 4.44 -8.26 5.09
CA LEU A 48 5.03 -9.54 5.50
C LEU A 48 4.40 -10.15 6.75
N ALA A 49 3.31 -9.56 7.27
CA ALA A 49 2.62 -10.04 8.45
C ALA A 49 2.11 -11.49 8.30
N ALA A 50 1.97 -12.21 9.42
CA ALA A 50 1.45 -13.57 9.43
C ALA A 50 -0.03 -13.64 9.02
N SER A 51 -0.83 -12.66 9.45
CA SER A 51 -2.25 -12.53 9.11
C SER A 51 -2.43 -12.19 7.63
N ALA A 52 -3.34 -12.90 6.95
CA ALA A 52 -3.66 -12.63 5.54
C ALA A 52 -4.38 -11.30 5.36
N ASP A 53 -5.29 -10.96 6.29
CA ASP A 53 -6.07 -9.74 6.26
C ASP A 53 -5.17 -8.52 6.45
N THR A 54 -4.23 -8.56 7.40
CA THR A 54 -3.24 -7.50 7.61
C THR A 54 -2.41 -7.25 6.35
N ARG A 55 -2.00 -8.32 5.65
CA ARG A 55 -1.27 -8.20 4.39
C ARG A 55 -2.12 -7.61 3.28
N LEU A 56 -3.40 -7.95 3.23
CA LEU A 56 -4.35 -7.42 2.25
C LEU A 56 -4.57 -5.92 2.49
N HIS A 57 -4.84 -5.51 3.72
CA HIS A 57 -4.99 -4.09 4.08
C HIS A 57 -3.72 -3.29 3.82
N ALA A 58 -2.55 -3.83 4.17
CA ALA A 58 -1.27 -3.18 3.88
C ALA A 58 -1.03 -3.02 2.37
N GLN A 59 -1.35 -4.07 1.59
CA GLN A 59 -1.31 -4.00 0.12
C GLN A 59 -2.24 -2.90 -0.40
N ARG A 60 -3.49 -2.81 0.05
CA ARG A 60 -4.45 -1.78 -0.39
C ARG A 60 -4.01 -0.37 -0.04
N ALA A 61 -3.44 -0.17 1.14
CA ALA A 61 -2.90 1.13 1.52
C ALA A 61 -1.75 1.53 0.61
N PHE A 62 -0.81 0.60 0.34
CA PHE A 62 0.34 0.85 -0.54
C PHE A 62 -0.07 1.08 -1.99
N GLU A 63 -1.00 0.27 -2.53
CA GLU A 63 -1.61 0.50 -3.85
C GLU A 63 -2.27 1.89 -3.91
N GLY A 64 -2.95 2.32 -2.85
CA GLY A 64 -3.55 3.65 -2.76
C GLY A 64 -2.54 4.79 -2.88
N ILE A 65 -1.36 4.67 -2.24
CA ILE A 65 -0.26 5.64 -2.37
C ILE A 65 0.20 5.73 -3.83
N LEU A 66 0.47 4.58 -4.46
CA LEU A 66 0.92 4.50 -5.85
C LEU A 66 -0.11 5.05 -6.83
N MET A 67 -1.38 4.66 -6.66
CA MET A 67 -2.47 5.10 -7.51
C MET A 67 -2.61 6.62 -7.44
N HIS A 68 -2.56 7.21 -6.24
CA HIS A 68 -2.60 8.66 -6.05
C HIS A 68 -1.40 9.36 -6.74
N ASP A 69 -0.18 8.83 -6.59
CA ASP A 69 1.02 9.36 -7.26
C ASP A 69 0.91 9.28 -8.80
N CYS A 70 0.23 8.25 -9.30
CA CYS A 70 -0.09 8.08 -10.72
C CYS A 70 -1.34 8.85 -11.16
N GLY A 71 -1.93 9.73 -10.35
CA GLY A 71 -3.03 10.61 -10.76
C GLY A 71 -4.44 10.04 -10.56
N PHE A 72 -4.61 8.95 -9.82
CA PHE A 72 -5.93 8.48 -9.42
C PHE A 72 -6.61 9.45 -8.46
N VAL A 73 -7.89 9.73 -8.71
CA VAL A 73 -8.73 10.52 -7.80
C VAL A 73 -9.87 9.65 -7.26
N ARG A 74 -9.93 9.49 -5.93
CA ARG A 74 -11.00 8.69 -5.28
C ARG A 74 -12.39 9.20 -5.69
N GLY A 75 -13.27 8.27 -6.05
CA GLY A 75 -14.61 8.56 -6.55
C GLY A 75 -14.68 9.05 -8.02
N ARG A 76 -13.53 9.25 -8.68
CA ARG A 76 -13.46 9.63 -10.11
C ARG A 76 -12.66 8.65 -10.96
N GLY A 77 -11.72 7.91 -10.36
CA GLY A 77 -10.83 7.00 -11.08
C GLY A 77 -9.58 7.69 -11.62
N PHE A 78 -8.86 7.02 -12.51
CA PHE A 78 -7.82 7.63 -13.34
C PHE A 78 -8.45 8.49 -14.42
N VAL A 79 -7.85 9.65 -14.69
CA VAL A 79 -8.34 10.59 -15.71
C VAL A 79 -8.10 10.04 -17.12
N ASN A 80 -6.99 9.34 -17.35
CA ASN A 80 -6.64 8.74 -18.62
C ASN A 80 -6.06 7.32 -18.43
N ARG A 81 -5.95 6.57 -19.54
CA ARG A 81 -5.46 5.19 -19.52
C ARG A 81 -3.94 5.09 -19.30
N ASP A 82 -3.19 6.13 -19.63
CA ASP A 82 -1.72 6.12 -19.53
C ASP A 82 -1.29 6.16 -18.06
N ASP A 83 -2.00 6.93 -17.24
CA ASP A 83 -1.84 6.99 -15.78
C ASP A 83 -2.12 5.63 -15.11
N GLU A 84 -3.21 4.97 -15.52
CA GLU A 84 -3.53 3.63 -15.03
C GLU A 84 -2.48 2.59 -15.47
N ASN A 85 -2.00 2.68 -16.71
CA ASN A 85 -0.95 1.80 -17.23
C ASN A 85 0.36 2.00 -16.48
N ARG A 86 0.74 3.25 -16.17
CA ARG A 86 1.94 3.57 -15.38
C ARG A 86 1.88 2.93 -13.99
N PHE A 87 0.73 3.02 -13.31
CA PHE A 87 0.53 2.32 -12.04
C PHE A 87 0.74 0.80 -12.19
N ARG A 88 0.07 0.17 -13.17
CA ARG A 88 0.14 -1.27 -13.38
C ARG A 88 1.55 -1.75 -13.73
N GLU A 89 2.24 -1.00 -14.59
CA GLU A 89 3.62 -1.30 -15.00
C GLU A 89 4.60 -1.18 -13.82
N LEU A 90 4.45 -0.13 -13.01
CA LEU A 90 5.28 0.03 -11.83
C LEU A 90 5.05 -1.10 -10.83
N TRP A 91 3.79 -1.44 -10.54
CA TRP A 91 3.45 -2.56 -9.65
C TRP A 91 4.02 -3.89 -10.15
N ALA A 92 3.87 -4.18 -11.44
CA ALA A 92 4.38 -5.42 -12.04
C ALA A 92 5.91 -5.49 -12.03
N THR A 93 6.59 -4.38 -12.32
CA THR A 93 8.06 -4.29 -12.32
C THR A 93 8.65 -4.59 -10.94
N GLN A 94 7.98 -4.19 -9.86
CA GLN A 94 8.39 -4.49 -8.48
C GLN A 94 7.92 -5.87 -7.98
N GLY A 95 7.65 -6.80 -8.90
CA GLY A 95 7.33 -8.20 -8.59
C GLY A 95 5.85 -8.49 -8.40
N GLY A 96 4.97 -7.49 -8.53
CA GLY A 96 3.51 -7.66 -8.51
C GLY A 96 3.03 -8.37 -7.25
N TYR A 97 3.29 -7.77 -6.09
CA TYR A 97 2.95 -8.37 -4.80
C TYR A 97 1.48 -8.82 -4.75
N ALA A 98 1.24 -9.96 -4.08
CA ALA A 98 -0.10 -10.43 -3.75
C ALA A 98 -0.11 -11.00 -2.33
N HIS A 99 -1.06 -10.55 -1.50
CA HIS A 99 -1.16 -10.91 -0.08
C HIS A 99 -1.33 -12.42 0.18
N ASP A 100 -1.91 -13.15 -0.76
CA ASP A 100 -2.19 -14.58 -0.69
C ASP A 100 -1.11 -15.44 -1.39
N ALA A 101 -0.13 -14.82 -2.04
CA ALA A 101 1.01 -15.52 -2.62
C ALA A 101 1.85 -16.23 -1.54
N SER A 102 2.68 -17.17 -1.98
CA SER A 102 3.63 -17.85 -1.10
C SER A 102 4.56 -16.85 -0.41
N GLN A 103 4.98 -17.17 0.82
CA GLN A 103 5.87 -16.30 1.60
C GLN A 103 7.13 -15.91 0.81
N ALA A 104 7.73 -16.84 0.06
CA ALA A 104 8.89 -16.56 -0.78
C ALA A 104 8.60 -15.48 -1.84
N ARG A 105 7.45 -15.53 -2.51
CA ARG A 105 7.06 -14.51 -3.50
C ARG A 105 6.78 -13.16 -2.85
N ARG A 106 6.12 -13.15 -1.70
CA ARG A 106 5.87 -11.92 -0.93
C ARG A 106 7.18 -11.24 -0.51
N ASN A 107 8.12 -12.01 0.03
CA ASN A 107 9.43 -11.51 0.42
C ASN A 107 10.18 -10.90 -0.78
N LEU A 108 10.20 -11.57 -1.93
CA LEU A 108 10.87 -11.05 -3.13
C LEU A 108 10.28 -9.72 -3.61
N ALA A 109 8.95 -9.59 -3.64
CA ALA A 109 8.31 -8.35 -4.04
C ALA A 109 8.54 -7.22 -3.03
N VAL A 110 8.50 -7.51 -1.72
CA VAL A 110 8.80 -6.52 -0.67
C VAL A 110 10.26 -6.05 -0.76
N GLU A 111 11.22 -6.94 -1.00
CA GLU A 111 12.63 -6.54 -1.19
C GLU A 111 12.82 -5.66 -2.44
N ALA A 112 12.12 -5.96 -3.54
CA ALA A 112 12.13 -5.10 -4.72
C ALA A 112 11.60 -3.68 -4.39
N TRP A 113 10.48 -3.60 -3.68
CA TRP A 113 9.93 -2.32 -3.22
C TRP A 113 10.86 -1.55 -2.28
N ARG A 114 11.52 -2.23 -1.33
CA ARG A 114 12.51 -1.58 -0.45
C ARG A 114 13.66 -0.98 -1.27
N GLY A 115 14.15 -1.70 -2.28
CA GLY A 115 15.14 -1.18 -3.22
C GLY A 115 14.65 0.06 -3.95
N TRP A 116 13.43 0.00 -4.50
CA TRP A 116 12.82 1.11 -5.21
C TRP A 116 12.65 2.36 -4.33
N LEU A 117 12.12 2.22 -3.10
CA LEU A 117 11.94 3.34 -2.17
C LEU A 117 13.27 4.05 -1.88
N LYS A 118 14.33 3.28 -1.63
CA LYS A 118 15.67 3.81 -1.38
C LYS A 118 16.23 4.59 -2.58
N GLU A 119 16.02 4.10 -3.80
CA GLU A 119 16.45 4.78 -5.02
C GLU A 119 15.70 6.09 -5.28
N HIS A 120 14.47 6.21 -4.76
CA HIS A 120 13.57 7.35 -5.00
C HIS A 120 13.44 8.29 -3.78
N GLY A 121 14.18 8.04 -2.70
CA GLY A 121 14.19 8.92 -1.51
C GLY A 121 12.93 8.82 -0.66
N HIS A 122 12.35 7.62 -0.56
CA HIS A 122 11.16 7.31 0.22
C HIS A 122 11.45 6.31 1.36
N ASP A 123 12.71 6.16 1.76
CA ASP A 123 13.16 5.30 2.87
C ASP A 123 13.19 6.01 4.23
#